data_AF-A0A8C5V0X4-F1
#
_entry.id   AF-A0A8C5V0X4-F1
#
_cell.length_a   1.000
_cell.length_b   1.000
_cell.length_c   1.000
_cell.angle_alpha   90.00
_cell.angle_beta   90.00
_cell.angle_gamma   90.00
#
_symmetry.space_group_name_H-M   'P 1'
#
loop_
_entity.id
_entity.type
_entity.pdbx_description
1 polymer ?
#
loop_
_entity_poly.entity_id
_entity_poly.type
_entity_poly.pdbx_seq_one_letter_code
_entity_poly.pdbx_strand_id
1 'polypeptide(L)'
;MADNLRRLVSSECVRTLQEKLCCWLEEYNTNTCDQNLNICLELIEQVAKVQGQLFGILTTAAQEGGHNDGVETIKSRLLPWLENSFTAASMGKPVDSRVPSLQDTFDKERHKDSGSRDRDLQQLDSDLNSTRNQLNKVQDELKSLQSQEKARHRSSDCRDLDSRRPEPRSSPRSSPRVTTKHSSSRRSSEQRDADPSSRYESQMRNLKDEIAVLSSEKSPLQRSRSHSRSHSRSRSRSRSRSGSPSTHLKIRTPSPNRSKLSNVARKAALLSRFSDAYSQARLDAQCLLRRCIDKAETVQRIIYIATVEAFHVAKMAFRHFKIRVRKSLTPSYAGSNDFENAVSDYIICHLDSYDVQSSVNDVIRAMNINPKISFPPEVDFCILSDFIREICCIAFAMQALEPPLDIAFGADGEVFNDYKYRRSYDSDFTAPLVLYHVWPALMENDCVIMKGEAVTRRGAFWSSVRSVSRCRSRSLSPICSRSRIGLSAISRSRSPSPIRCVLPSKWDS
;
A
#
# COMPACT_ATOMS: atom_id res chain seq x y z
N MET A 1 19.77 -21.37 -31.31
CA MET A 1 19.28 -20.01 -31.63
C MET A 1 18.61 -19.93 -33.00
N ALA A 2 19.35 -20.16 -34.11
CA ALA A 2 18.80 -20.13 -35.47
C ALA A 2 17.66 -21.13 -35.72
N ASP A 3 17.59 -22.24 -34.98
CA ASP A 3 16.50 -23.22 -35.12
C ASP A 3 15.18 -22.77 -34.48
N ASN A 4 15.20 -21.89 -33.46
CA ASN A 4 13.98 -21.29 -32.90
C ASN A 4 13.42 -20.25 -33.87
N LEU A 5 14.30 -19.46 -34.47
CA LEU A 5 13.94 -18.49 -35.50
C LEU A 5 13.45 -19.21 -36.77
N ARG A 6 14.13 -20.26 -37.22
CA ARG A 6 13.68 -21.12 -38.32
C ARG A 6 12.31 -21.72 -38.03
N ARG A 7 12.07 -22.24 -36.82
CA ARG A 7 10.73 -22.73 -36.43
C ARG A 7 9.65 -21.67 -36.46
N LEU A 8 9.95 -20.42 -36.07
CA LEU A 8 9.00 -19.31 -36.16
C LEU A 8 8.73 -18.91 -37.62
N VAL A 9 9.76 -18.85 -38.45
CA VAL A 9 9.65 -18.51 -39.88
C VAL A 9 8.97 -19.63 -40.68
N SER A 10 9.25 -20.89 -40.35
CA SER A 10 8.58 -22.06 -40.91
C SER A 10 7.19 -22.30 -40.32
N SER A 11 6.84 -21.61 -39.23
CA SER A 11 5.49 -21.62 -38.71
C SER A 11 4.63 -20.72 -39.59
N GLU A 12 3.55 -21.28 -40.13
CA GLU A 12 2.61 -20.52 -40.96
C GLU A 12 1.85 -19.46 -40.17
N CYS A 13 2.09 -19.29 -38.87
CA CYS A 13 1.36 -18.40 -37.98
C CYS A 13 1.31 -16.94 -38.49
N VAL A 14 2.43 -16.39 -38.95
CA VAL A 14 2.48 -15.00 -39.46
C VAL A 14 1.75 -14.88 -40.80
N ARG A 15 1.88 -15.88 -41.67
CA ARG A 15 1.18 -15.93 -42.98
C ARG A 15 -0.33 -16.04 -42.78
N THR A 16 -0.78 -16.94 -41.91
CA THR A 16 -2.19 -17.12 -41.58
C THR A 16 -2.80 -15.89 -40.90
N LEU A 17 -2.04 -15.17 -40.07
CA LEU A 17 -2.48 -13.91 -39.48
C LEU A 17 -2.74 -12.86 -40.57
N GLN A 18 -1.82 -12.71 -41.51
CA GLN A 18 -1.96 -11.78 -42.63
C GLN A 18 -3.16 -12.15 -43.53
N GLU A 19 -3.31 -13.43 -43.88
CA GLU A 19 -4.44 -13.93 -44.68
C GLU A 19 -5.78 -13.66 -44.01
N LYS A 20 -5.91 -13.95 -42.70
CA LYS A 20 -7.14 -13.67 -41.95
C LYS A 20 -7.45 -12.18 -41.87
N LEU A 21 -6.44 -11.33 -41.77
CA LEU A 21 -6.61 -9.88 -41.72
C LEU A 21 -7.05 -9.31 -43.07
N CYS A 22 -6.56 -9.88 -44.18
CA CYS A 22 -7.02 -9.58 -45.53
C CYS A 22 -8.48 -10.03 -45.74
N CYS A 23 -8.83 -11.27 -45.37
CA CYS A 23 -10.22 -11.75 -45.45
C CYS A 23 -11.16 -10.90 -44.60
N TRP A 24 -10.74 -10.50 -43.39
CA TRP A 24 -11.54 -9.65 -42.53
C TRP A 24 -11.79 -8.27 -43.14
N LEU A 25 -10.80 -7.68 -43.81
CA LEU A 25 -10.95 -6.41 -44.50
C LEU A 25 -11.97 -6.50 -45.66
N GLU A 26 -11.93 -7.58 -46.43
CA GLU A 26 -12.86 -7.81 -47.55
C GLU A 26 -14.29 -8.03 -47.06
N GLU A 27 -14.47 -8.77 -45.96
CA GLU A 27 -15.78 -9.15 -45.41
C GLU A 27 -16.30 -8.21 -44.32
N TYR A 28 -15.55 -7.15 -43.96
CA TYR A 28 -15.85 -6.30 -42.80
C TYR A 28 -17.27 -5.71 -42.85
N ASN A 29 -17.65 -5.18 -44.02
CA ASN A 29 -18.95 -4.53 -44.23
C ASN A 29 -20.10 -5.52 -44.44
N THR A 30 -19.79 -6.79 -44.73
CA THR A 30 -20.78 -7.87 -44.88
C THR A 30 -21.03 -8.61 -43.57
N ASN A 31 -20.09 -8.55 -42.63
CA ASN A 31 -20.16 -9.18 -41.33
C ASN A 31 -21.03 -8.40 -40.33
N THR A 32 -21.67 -9.11 -39.41
CA THR A 32 -22.32 -8.48 -38.26
C THR A 32 -21.29 -7.92 -37.28
N CYS A 33 -21.71 -7.01 -36.40
CA CYS A 33 -20.85 -6.45 -35.36
C CYS A 33 -20.19 -7.56 -34.50
N ASP A 34 -20.97 -8.55 -34.09
CA ASP A 34 -20.46 -9.67 -33.28
C ASP A 34 -19.47 -10.55 -34.06
N GLN A 35 -19.67 -10.75 -35.35
CA GLN A 35 -18.71 -11.49 -36.20
C GLN A 35 -17.39 -10.71 -36.32
N ASN A 36 -17.46 -9.41 -36.57
CA ASN A 36 -16.27 -8.56 -36.62
C ASN A 36 -15.51 -8.52 -35.29
N LEU A 37 -16.23 -8.47 -34.16
CA LEU A 37 -15.62 -8.53 -32.84
C LEU A 37 -14.94 -9.88 -32.56
N ASN A 38 -15.58 -10.99 -32.92
CA ASN A 38 -15.00 -12.32 -32.75
C ASN A 38 -13.74 -12.50 -33.62
N ILE A 39 -13.78 -12.07 -34.88
CA ILE A 39 -12.60 -12.12 -35.76
C ILE A 39 -11.46 -11.26 -35.20
N CYS A 40 -11.77 -10.06 -34.69
CA CYS A 40 -10.78 -9.20 -34.05
C CYS A 40 -10.14 -9.88 -32.82
N LEU A 41 -10.94 -10.53 -31.97
CA LEU A 41 -10.43 -11.27 -30.80
C LEU A 41 -9.55 -12.46 -31.21
N GLU A 42 -9.93 -13.21 -32.26
CA GLU A 42 -9.08 -14.28 -32.79
C GLU A 42 -7.73 -13.76 -33.31
N LEU A 43 -7.73 -12.62 -34.01
CA LEU A 43 -6.50 -11.99 -34.50
C LEU A 43 -5.60 -11.55 -33.33
N ILE A 44 -6.18 -10.98 -32.27
CA ILE A 44 -5.44 -10.60 -31.05
C ILE A 44 -4.83 -11.84 -30.40
N GLU A 45 -5.57 -12.96 -30.31
CA GLU A 45 -5.05 -14.22 -29.77
C GLU A 45 -3.88 -14.75 -30.60
N GLN A 46 -3.97 -14.68 -31.93
CA GLN A 46 -2.87 -15.08 -32.82
C GLN A 46 -1.64 -14.17 -32.68
N VAL A 47 -1.83 -12.85 -32.56
CA VAL A 47 -0.75 -11.89 -32.29
C VAL A 47 -0.08 -12.21 -30.96
N ALA A 48 -0.84 -12.51 -29.91
CA ALA A 48 -0.29 -12.87 -28.60
C ALA A 48 0.58 -14.14 -28.64
N LYS A 49 0.19 -15.14 -29.45
CA LYS A 49 0.99 -16.36 -29.68
C LYS A 49 2.32 -16.05 -30.35
N VAL A 50 2.32 -15.24 -31.41
CA VAL A 50 3.54 -14.81 -32.11
C VAL A 50 4.43 -13.95 -31.20
N GLN A 51 3.85 -13.02 -30.45
CA GLN A 51 4.55 -12.21 -29.46
C GLN A 51 5.23 -13.10 -28.39
N GLY A 52 4.54 -14.10 -27.85
CA GLY A 52 5.11 -15.04 -26.89
C GLY A 52 6.30 -15.82 -27.45
N GLN A 53 6.23 -16.26 -28.71
CA GLN A 53 7.36 -16.92 -29.38
C GLN A 53 8.55 -15.97 -29.57
N LEU A 54 8.30 -14.71 -29.96
CA LEU A 54 9.34 -13.69 -30.09
C LEU A 54 9.99 -13.34 -28.75
N PHE A 55 9.21 -13.26 -27.66
CA PHE A 55 9.75 -13.06 -26.31
C PHE A 55 10.62 -14.24 -25.86
N GLY A 56 10.25 -15.47 -26.20
CA GLY A 56 11.09 -16.65 -25.96
C GLY A 56 12.43 -16.58 -26.69
N ILE A 57 12.43 -16.15 -27.96
CA ILE A 57 13.66 -15.92 -28.74
C ILE A 57 14.49 -14.79 -28.14
N LEU A 58 13.86 -13.66 -27.78
CA LEU A 58 14.51 -12.52 -27.14
C LEU A 58 15.20 -12.90 -25.83
N THR A 59 14.53 -13.68 -24.98
CA THR A 59 15.07 -14.14 -23.70
C THR A 59 16.29 -15.02 -23.90
N THR A 60 16.22 -15.95 -24.86
CA THR A 60 17.34 -16.84 -25.19
C THR A 60 18.51 -16.04 -25.78
N ALA A 61 18.23 -15.07 -26.65
CA ALA A 61 19.25 -14.21 -27.26
C ALA A 61 19.93 -13.28 -26.22
N ALA A 62 19.18 -12.81 -25.22
CA ALA A 62 19.74 -11.99 -24.15
C ALA A 62 20.64 -12.77 -23.18
N GLN A 63 20.41 -14.08 -23.04
CA GLN A 63 21.23 -14.99 -22.23
C GLN A 63 22.54 -15.41 -22.91
N GLU A 64 22.61 -15.35 -24.25
CA GLU A 64 23.81 -15.65 -25.04
C GLU A 64 24.80 -14.46 -25.08
N GLY A 65 24.37 -13.26 -24.67
CA GLY A 65 25.27 -12.12 -24.47
C GLY A 65 26.11 -12.31 -23.22
N GLY A 66 27.41 -11.94 -23.28
CA GLY A 66 28.29 -11.90 -22.11
C GLY A 66 27.78 -10.97 -21.01
N HIS A 67 28.57 -10.80 -19.95
CA HIS A 67 28.20 -10.03 -18.76
C HIS A 67 27.77 -8.58 -19.13
N ASN A 68 26.44 -8.38 -19.24
CA ASN A 68 25.68 -7.13 -19.45
C ASN A 68 25.35 -6.65 -20.88
N ASP A 69 25.70 -7.35 -21.96
CA ASP A 69 25.43 -6.81 -23.31
C ASP A 69 23.96 -6.90 -23.77
N GLY A 70 23.24 -7.97 -23.38
CA GLY A 70 21.82 -8.14 -23.73
C GLY A 70 20.87 -7.29 -22.88
N VAL A 71 21.25 -7.02 -21.63
CA VAL A 71 20.42 -6.37 -20.61
C VAL A 71 20.21 -4.89 -20.91
N GLU A 72 21.24 -4.19 -21.40
CA GLU A 72 21.14 -2.76 -21.73
C GLU A 72 20.23 -2.52 -22.94
N THR A 73 20.17 -3.44 -23.91
CA THR A 73 19.21 -3.36 -25.02
C THR A 73 17.77 -3.54 -24.55
N ILE A 74 17.53 -4.44 -23.59
CA ILE A 74 16.21 -4.63 -22.98
C ILE A 74 15.80 -3.38 -22.19
N LYS A 75 16.70 -2.82 -21.37
CA LYS A 75 16.41 -1.62 -20.57
C LYS A 75 16.17 -0.38 -21.43
N SER A 76 16.94 -0.19 -22.49
CA SER A 76 16.89 1.02 -23.32
C SER A 76 15.79 0.98 -24.38
N ARG A 77 15.39 -0.19 -24.87
CA ARG A 77 14.42 -0.31 -25.97
C ARG A 77 13.11 -0.98 -25.58
N LEU A 78 13.16 -2.10 -24.86
CA LEU A 78 11.96 -2.86 -24.55
C LEU A 78 11.15 -2.21 -23.43
N LEU A 79 11.79 -1.79 -22.33
CA LEU A 79 11.07 -1.18 -21.20
C LEU A 79 10.35 0.12 -21.59
N PRO A 80 10.98 1.08 -22.30
CA PRO A 80 10.29 2.30 -22.72
C PRO A 80 9.16 2.01 -23.73
N TRP A 81 9.34 1.00 -24.60
CA TRP A 81 8.28 0.59 -25.51
C TRP A 81 7.07 -0.02 -24.78
N LEU A 82 7.30 -0.84 -23.75
CA LEU A 82 6.22 -1.38 -22.92
C LEU A 82 5.50 -0.25 -22.16
N GLU A 83 6.25 0.66 -21.52
CA GLU A 83 5.70 1.82 -20.82
C GLU A 83 4.83 2.71 -21.74
N ASN A 84 5.28 2.92 -22.98
CA ASN A 84 4.53 3.70 -23.97
C ASN A 84 3.34 2.93 -24.56
N SER A 85 3.41 1.60 -24.67
CA SER A 85 2.33 0.77 -25.23
C SER A 85 1.13 0.67 -24.28
N PHE A 86 1.35 0.69 -22.97
CA PHE A 86 0.26 0.77 -21.98
C PHE A 86 -0.40 2.15 -21.91
N THR A 87 0.26 3.21 -22.41
CA THR A 87 -0.30 4.57 -22.47
C THR A 87 -0.98 4.89 -23.81
N ALA A 88 -0.59 4.23 -24.92
CA ALA A 88 -1.11 4.49 -26.26
C ALA A 88 -2.50 3.86 -26.55
N ALA A 89 -2.94 2.85 -25.78
CA ALA A 89 -4.22 2.18 -26.01
C ALA A 89 -5.48 3.05 -25.75
N SER A 90 -5.33 4.32 -25.38
CA SER A 90 -6.44 5.22 -25.01
C SER A 90 -6.87 6.20 -26.12
N MET A 91 -6.22 6.25 -27.28
CA MET A 91 -6.48 7.32 -28.25
C MET A 91 -6.92 6.80 -29.61
N GLY A 92 -8.23 6.84 -29.84
CA GLY A 92 -8.81 6.76 -31.18
C GLY A 92 -8.66 8.09 -31.94
N LYS A 93 -8.08 7.97 -33.14
CA LYS A 93 -8.03 8.88 -34.32
C LYS A 93 -6.70 9.62 -34.59
N PRO A 94 -6.09 9.43 -35.78
CA PRO A 94 -4.96 10.22 -36.28
C PRO A 94 -5.39 11.35 -37.24
N VAL A 95 -4.42 12.20 -37.63
CA VAL A 95 -4.40 13.26 -38.69
C VAL A 95 -4.70 14.69 -38.16
N ASP A 96 -3.91 15.77 -38.35
CA ASP A 96 -2.70 16.02 -39.16
C ASP A 96 -1.84 17.19 -38.63
N SER A 97 -0.53 17.12 -38.90
CA SER A 97 0.44 18.17 -39.25
C SER A 97 0.61 19.49 -38.42
N ARG A 98 1.85 19.67 -37.93
CA ARG A 98 2.59 20.88 -37.46
C ARG A 98 2.35 21.39 -36.03
N VAL A 99 2.95 20.70 -35.07
CA VAL A 99 3.38 21.28 -33.79
C VAL A 99 4.77 20.71 -33.45
N PRO A 100 5.74 21.48 -32.94
CA PRO A 100 7.06 20.95 -32.61
C PRO A 100 6.93 19.78 -31.62
N SER A 101 7.64 18.69 -31.92
CA SER A 101 7.66 17.46 -31.14
C SER A 101 7.98 17.75 -29.67
N LEU A 102 7.15 17.27 -28.76
CA LEU A 102 7.35 17.33 -27.31
C LEU A 102 8.64 16.62 -26.85
N GLN A 103 9.32 15.88 -27.73
CA GLN A 103 10.59 15.22 -27.47
C GLN A 103 11.71 16.23 -27.12
N ASP A 104 11.74 17.40 -27.77
CA ASP A 104 12.78 18.42 -27.53
C ASP A 104 12.69 19.08 -26.14
N THR A 105 11.51 19.07 -25.52
CA THR A 105 11.33 19.57 -24.15
C THR A 105 11.81 18.60 -23.08
N PHE A 106 11.74 17.28 -23.32
CA PHE A 106 12.11 16.27 -22.33
C PHE A 106 13.62 15.98 -22.30
N ASP A 107 14.31 16.12 -23.43
CA ASP A 107 15.76 15.86 -23.49
C ASP A 107 16.57 16.98 -22.79
N LYS A 108 16.02 18.19 -22.72
CA LYS A 108 16.64 19.32 -22.00
C LYS A 108 16.51 19.23 -20.47
N GLU A 109 15.55 18.46 -19.96
CA GLU A 109 15.32 18.25 -18.53
C GLU A 109 16.18 17.10 -17.98
N ARG A 110 16.44 16.06 -18.78
CA ARG A 110 17.27 14.91 -18.37
C ARG A 110 18.76 15.23 -18.18
N HIS A 111 19.32 16.20 -18.89
CA HIS A 111 20.74 16.55 -18.75
C HIS A 111 21.06 17.40 -17.52
N LYS A 112 20.06 18.01 -16.87
CA LYS A 112 20.27 18.87 -15.69
C LYS A 112 20.12 18.11 -14.37
N ASP A 113 19.28 17.06 -14.36
CA ASP A 113 18.93 16.30 -13.16
C ASP A 113 19.92 15.14 -12.85
N SER A 114 20.61 14.62 -13.86
CA SER A 114 21.63 13.57 -13.69
C SER A 114 22.91 14.10 -13.04
N GLY A 115 23.39 15.29 -13.44
CA GLY A 115 24.61 15.90 -12.88
C GLY A 115 24.43 16.52 -11.48
N SER A 116 23.19 16.64 -10.99
CA SER A 116 22.88 17.05 -9.61
C SER A 116 22.93 15.86 -8.66
N ARG A 117 22.22 14.78 -8.99
CA ARG A 117 22.16 13.58 -8.14
C ARG A 117 23.51 12.88 -8.00
N ASP A 118 24.34 12.92 -9.04
CA ASP A 118 25.68 12.32 -9.00
C ASP A 118 26.64 13.12 -8.09
N ARG A 119 26.48 14.45 -8.01
CA ARG A 119 27.21 15.30 -7.06
C ARG A 119 26.75 15.08 -5.62
N ASP A 120 25.44 14.94 -5.41
CA ASP A 120 24.88 14.66 -4.08
C ASP A 120 25.30 13.29 -3.55
N LEU A 121 25.39 12.28 -4.43
CA LEU A 121 25.90 10.94 -4.09
C LEU A 121 27.40 10.96 -3.75
N GLN A 122 28.23 11.66 -4.53
CA GLN A 122 29.66 11.81 -4.22
C GLN A 122 29.91 12.57 -2.92
N GLN A 123 29.05 13.54 -2.58
CA GLN A 123 29.14 14.29 -1.34
C GLN A 123 28.74 13.43 -0.12
N LEU A 124 27.67 12.64 -0.24
CA LEU A 124 27.28 11.67 0.79
C LEU A 124 28.35 10.60 1.03
N ASP A 125 29.01 10.13 -0.02
CA ASP A 125 30.07 9.11 0.09
C ASP A 125 31.34 9.70 0.74
N SER A 126 31.63 10.98 0.48
CA SER A 126 32.71 11.73 1.14
C SER A 126 32.43 11.91 2.64
N ASP A 127 31.19 12.24 3.01
CA ASP A 127 30.76 12.40 4.40
C ASP A 127 30.74 11.07 5.17
N LEU A 128 30.35 9.97 4.52
CA LEU A 128 30.43 8.62 5.10
C LEU A 128 31.88 8.18 5.35
N ASN A 129 32.79 8.45 4.41
CA ASN A 129 34.20 8.15 4.61
C ASN A 129 34.84 9.02 5.70
N SER A 130 34.45 10.30 5.79
CA SER A 130 34.89 11.20 6.86
C SER A 130 34.43 10.72 8.24
N THR A 131 33.15 10.38 8.39
CA THR A 131 32.59 9.87 9.65
C THR A 131 33.19 8.52 10.05
N ARG A 132 33.44 7.62 9.09
CA ARG A 132 34.14 6.35 9.33
C ARG A 132 35.57 6.55 9.82
N ASN A 133 36.29 7.54 9.27
CA ASN A 133 37.63 7.90 9.72
C ASN A 133 37.63 8.54 11.11
N GLN A 134 36.64 9.36 11.44
CA GLN A 134 36.47 9.89 12.80
C GLN A 134 36.20 8.78 13.81
N LEU A 135 35.35 7.80 13.46
CA LEU A 135 35.05 6.66 14.31
C LEU A 135 36.30 5.80 14.56
N ASN A 136 37.11 5.57 13.53
CA ASN A 136 38.40 4.88 13.67
C ASN A 136 39.36 5.64 14.59
N LYS A 137 39.46 6.97 14.49
CA LYS A 137 40.27 7.78 15.41
C LYS A 137 39.81 7.65 16.86
N VAL A 138 38.50 7.73 17.11
CA VAL A 138 37.93 7.56 18.46
C VAL A 138 38.16 6.14 18.97
N GLN A 139 38.07 5.13 18.10
CA GLN A 139 38.36 3.74 18.45
C GLN A 139 39.83 3.56 18.88
N ASP A 140 40.77 4.21 18.17
CA ASP A 140 42.19 4.14 18.49
C ASP A 140 42.54 4.94 19.75
N GLU A 141 41.91 6.09 19.97
CA GLU A 141 42.01 6.84 21.23
C GLU A 141 41.51 6.02 22.42
N LEU A 142 40.37 5.33 22.28
CA LEU A 142 39.85 4.44 23.32
C LEU A 142 40.81 3.28 23.62
N LYS A 143 41.41 2.67 22.59
CA LYS A 143 42.43 1.63 22.79
C LYS A 143 43.68 2.17 23.48
N SER A 144 44.12 3.37 23.11
CA SER A 144 45.27 4.06 23.71
C SER A 144 45.01 4.35 25.18
N LEU A 145 43.85 4.95 25.51
CA LEU A 145 43.45 5.22 26.89
C LEU A 145 43.30 3.93 27.71
N GLN A 146 42.71 2.89 27.13
CA GLN A 146 42.59 1.58 27.78
C GLN A 146 43.97 0.95 28.05
N SER A 147 44.95 1.16 27.17
CA SER A 147 46.33 0.70 27.37
C SER A 147 47.06 1.51 28.45
N GLN A 148 46.83 2.82 28.50
CA GLN A 148 47.37 3.72 29.52
C GLN A 148 46.82 3.38 30.91
N GLU A 149 45.53 3.06 31.01
CA GLU A 149 44.90 2.66 32.26
C GLU A 149 45.43 1.30 32.75
N LYS A 150 45.60 0.32 31.85
CA LYS A 150 46.26 -0.96 32.18
C LYS A 150 47.71 -0.78 32.62
N ALA A 151 48.45 0.16 32.03
CA ALA A 151 49.81 0.48 32.44
C ALA A 151 49.87 1.16 33.80
N ARG A 152 48.90 2.04 34.12
CA ARG A 152 48.75 2.63 35.46
C ARG A 152 48.51 1.55 36.51
N HIS A 153 47.60 0.60 36.27
CA HIS A 153 47.35 -0.51 37.20
C HIS A 153 48.59 -1.37 37.47
N ARG A 154 49.41 -1.67 36.44
CA ARG A 154 50.69 -2.36 36.64
C ARG A 154 51.69 -1.57 37.49
N SER A 155 51.68 -0.23 37.42
CA SER A 155 52.55 0.62 38.22
C SER A 155 52.09 0.79 39.68
N SER A 156 50.79 0.56 39.94
CA SER A 156 50.20 0.54 41.28
C SER A 156 50.57 -0.75 42.02
N ASP A 157 50.51 -1.89 41.33
CA ASP A 157 50.75 -3.22 41.91
C ASP A 157 52.25 -3.47 42.22
N CYS A 158 53.17 -2.71 41.62
CA CYS A 158 54.61 -2.82 41.90
C CYS A 158 55.10 -1.98 43.09
N ARG A 159 54.24 -1.20 43.75
CA ARG A 159 54.65 -0.37 44.91
C ARG A 159 54.29 -0.94 46.28
N ASP A 160 53.69 -2.13 46.35
CA ASP A 160 53.18 -2.70 47.60
C ASP A 160 53.88 -3.98 48.07
N LEU A 161 55.08 -4.28 47.53
CA LEU A 161 55.87 -5.44 47.95
C LEU A 161 57.36 -5.10 48.03
N ASP A 162 57.74 -4.21 48.95
CA ASP A 162 59.07 -4.31 49.55
C ASP A 162 59.14 -3.66 50.94
N SER A 163 58.79 -4.44 51.98
CA SER A 163 59.49 -4.37 53.27
C SER A 163 59.23 -5.62 54.14
N ARG A 164 60.16 -6.59 54.01
CA ARG A 164 60.88 -7.32 55.09
C ARG A 164 60.30 -7.19 56.52
N ARG A 165 60.21 -8.20 57.40
CA ARG A 165 60.69 -9.60 57.56
C ARG A 165 60.10 -10.12 58.93
N PRO A 166 60.44 -11.30 59.51
CA PRO A 166 59.45 -12.30 59.94
C PRO A 166 59.29 -12.54 61.48
N GLU A 167 58.20 -13.24 61.85
CA GLU A 167 57.93 -14.25 62.94
C GLU A 167 58.82 -14.28 64.23
N PRO A 168 58.33 -14.67 65.44
CA PRO A 168 57.69 -16.01 65.61
C PRO A 168 56.75 -16.28 66.82
N ARG A 169 56.21 -17.51 66.83
CA ARG A 169 55.65 -18.33 67.95
C ARG A 169 54.13 -18.13 68.17
N SER A 170 53.29 -19.15 68.29
CA SER A 170 53.48 -20.53 68.77
C SER A 170 52.30 -21.43 68.40
N SER A 171 52.63 -22.70 68.12
CA SER A 171 51.80 -23.91 67.95
C SER A 171 50.92 -24.25 69.20
N PRO A 172 50.30 -25.45 69.29
CA PRO A 172 49.21 -26.02 68.50
C PRO A 172 48.16 -26.72 69.40
N ARG A 173 47.00 -27.15 68.86
CA ARG A 173 46.17 -28.30 69.32
C ARG A 173 44.77 -28.17 68.69
N SER A 174 44.03 -29.20 68.27
CA SER A 174 44.25 -30.63 68.14
C SER A 174 42.93 -31.21 67.60
N SER A 175 43.03 -32.01 66.53
CA SER A 175 42.30 -33.27 66.30
C SER A 175 40.75 -33.33 66.26
N PRO A 176 40.21 -34.37 65.59
CA PRO A 176 38.98 -34.28 64.78
C PRO A 176 37.81 -35.08 65.38
N ARG A 177 36.65 -35.06 64.69
CA ARG A 177 35.82 -36.23 64.31
C ARG A 177 34.29 -36.05 64.56
N VAL A 178 33.53 -36.09 63.44
CA VAL A 178 32.23 -36.80 63.22
C VAL A 178 30.99 -36.19 63.90
N THR A 179 29.91 -35.81 63.20
CA THR A 179 28.99 -36.67 62.42
C THR A 179 28.24 -35.93 61.29
N THR A 180 28.19 -36.61 60.13
CA THR A 180 27.10 -36.72 59.12
C THR A 180 25.70 -36.20 59.53
N LYS A 181 24.90 -35.56 58.66
CA LYS A 181 24.29 -36.14 57.44
C LYS A 181 23.78 -35.07 56.44
N HIS A 182 23.98 -35.36 55.15
CA HIS A 182 23.13 -35.12 53.96
C HIS A 182 22.30 -33.82 53.88
N SER A 183 22.54 -32.94 52.90
CA SER A 183 22.14 -33.15 51.50
C SER A 183 22.84 -32.13 50.57
N SER A 184 23.59 -32.60 49.56
CA SER A 184 23.38 -32.39 48.11
C SER A 184 22.73 -31.04 47.74
N SER A 185 23.28 -30.16 46.88
CA SER A 185 24.01 -30.41 45.64
C SER A 185 24.62 -29.11 45.11
N ARG A 186 25.90 -29.20 44.72
CA ARG A 186 26.61 -28.57 43.58
C ARG A 186 26.20 -27.18 43.05
N ARG A 187 27.27 -26.36 42.97
CA ARG A 187 27.76 -25.56 41.82
C ARG A 187 27.04 -24.23 41.58
N SER A 188 27.65 -23.11 41.98
CA SER A 188 28.77 -22.39 41.35
C SER A 188 28.32 -21.51 40.19
N SER A 189 28.54 -20.21 40.39
CA SER A 189 28.73 -19.13 39.42
C SER A 189 27.55 -18.81 38.50
N GLU A 190 26.82 -17.76 38.85
CA GLU A 190 26.35 -16.71 37.93
C GLU A 190 25.87 -15.50 38.74
N GLN A 191 26.72 -14.48 38.81
CA GLN A 191 26.37 -13.18 39.34
C GLN A 191 25.77 -12.41 38.16
N ARG A 192 24.45 -12.47 38.01
CA ARG A 192 23.70 -11.75 36.98
C ARG A 192 22.46 -11.09 37.57
N ASP A 193 22.32 -9.84 37.16
CA ASP A 193 21.09 -9.08 36.93
C ASP A 193 20.33 -8.55 38.15
N ALA A 194 20.51 -7.24 38.38
CA ALA A 194 19.60 -6.42 39.15
C ALA A 194 18.21 -6.44 38.52
N ASP A 195 17.21 -6.66 39.37
CA ASP A 195 15.80 -6.88 39.08
C ASP A 195 15.23 -5.86 38.06
N PRO A 196 14.77 -6.29 36.87
CA PRO A 196 14.16 -5.40 35.86
C PRO A 196 12.90 -4.70 36.38
N SER A 197 12.23 -5.24 37.40
CA SER A 197 11.05 -4.63 38.02
C SER A 197 11.37 -3.27 38.67
N SER A 198 12.54 -3.14 39.29
CA SER A 198 13.00 -1.89 39.91
C SER A 198 13.16 -0.77 38.89
N ARG A 199 13.67 -1.09 37.70
CA ARG A 199 13.88 -0.12 36.62
C ARG A 199 12.56 0.42 36.07
N TYR A 200 11.55 -0.45 35.93
CA TYR A 200 10.20 -0.04 35.50
C TYR A 200 9.46 0.77 36.57
N GLU A 201 9.61 0.43 37.84
CA GLU A 201 9.05 1.23 38.94
C GLU A 201 9.65 2.63 39.01
N SER A 202 10.97 2.76 38.84
CA SER A 202 11.64 4.05 38.77
C SER A 202 11.19 4.87 37.56
N GLN A 203 11.02 4.24 36.39
CA GLN A 203 10.54 4.91 35.19
C GLN A 203 9.10 5.38 35.33
N MET A 204 8.24 4.58 35.97
CA MET A 204 6.85 4.96 36.28
C MET A 204 6.76 6.11 37.28
N ARG A 205 7.68 6.18 38.24
CA ARG A 205 7.74 7.28 39.21
C ARG A 205 8.18 8.58 38.53
N ASN A 206 9.22 8.51 37.70
CA ASN A 206 9.71 9.65 36.95
C ASN A 206 8.67 10.23 35.97
N LEU A 207 7.92 9.37 35.27
CA LEU A 207 6.84 9.80 34.38
C LEU A 207 5.67 10.44 35.14
N LYS A 208 5.37 9.98 36.36
CA LYS A 208 4.35 10.61 37.22
C LYS A 208 4.78 12.00 37.68
N ASP A 209 6.06 12.16 38.01
CA ASP A 209 6.62 13.45 38.43
C ASP A 209 6.65 14.43 37.25
N GLU A 210 7.00 13.98 36.04
CA GLU A 210 6.90 14.79 34.82
C GLU A 210 5.46 15.22 34.50
N ILE A 211 4.47 14.34 34.66
CA ILE A 211 3.05 14.68 34.48
C ILE A 211 2.60 15.69 35.55
N ALA A 212 3.05 15.57 36.80
CA ALA A 212 2.73 16.52 37.87
C ALA A 212 3.30 17.92 37.56
N VAL A 213 4.53 18.00 37.06
CA VAL A 213 5.15 19.26 36.64
C VAL A 213 4.40 19.86 35.45
N LEU A 214 4.15 19.08 34.39
CA LEU A 214 3.44 19.55 33.19
C LEU A 214 1.99 19.95 33.46
N SER A 215 1.32 19.30 34.42
CA SER A 215 -0.05 19.68 34.82
C SER A 215 -0.07 20.95 35.68
N SER A 216 0.97 21.19 36.50
CA SER A 216 1.12 22.45 37.22
C SER A 216 1.35 23.64 36.26
N GLU A 217 2.11 23.43 35.18
CA GLU A 217 2.44 24.43 34.16
C GLU A 217 1.26 24.74 33.20
N LYS A 218 0.33 23.78 33.06
CA LYS A 218 -0.92 23.95 32.30
C LYS A 218 -1.98 24.78 33.03
N SER A 219 -1.93 24.83 34.36
CA SER A 219 -2.93 25.54 35.19
C SER A 219 -2.98 27.07 34.99
N PRO A 220 -1.87 27.82 34.79
CA PRO A 220 -1.93 29.25 34.47
C PRO A 220 -2.42 29.53 33.04
N LEU A 221 -2.11 28.66 32.07
CA LEU A 221 -2.53 28.83 30.65
C LEU A 221 -4.03 28.64 30.43
N GLN A 222 -4.68 27.81 31.26
CA GLN A 222 -6.12 27.59 31.21
C GLN A 222 -6.90 28.72 31.88
N ARG A 223 -6.29 29.44 32.83
CA ARG A 223 -6.91 30.55 33.58
C ARG A 223 -7.05 31.83 32.73
N SER A 224 -6.23 32.00 31.69
CA SER A 224 -6.33 33.12 30.74
C SER A 224 -7.43 32.96 29.66
N ARG A 225 -8.10 31.80 29.59
CA ARG A 225 -9.15 31.53 28.58
C ARG A 225 -10.58 31.62 29.10
N SER A 226 -10.78 31.93 30.39
CA SER A 226 -12.10 31.89 31.03
C SER A 226 -12.71 33.27 31.35
N HIS A 227 -12.20 34.37 30.81
CA HIS A 227 -12.79 35.70 31.01
C HIS A 227 -13.10 36.39 29.68
N SER A 228 -14.17 35.97 29.00
CA SER A 228 -14.89 36.76 27.98
C SER A 228 -16.20 36.09 27.55
N ARG A 229 -17.26 36.27 28.34
CA ARG A 229 -18.70 36.20 28.00
C ARG A 229 -19.37 37.14 29.01
N SER A 230 -20.19 38.15 28.74
CA SER A 230 -20.96 38.63 27.58
C SER A 230 -21.47 40.03 27.99
N HIS A 231 -21.64 41.03 27.13
CA HIS A 231 -22.56 42.16 27.39
C HIS A 231 -23.20 42.65 26.08
N SER A 232 -24.53 42.62 26.03
CA SER A 232 -25.38 43.22 25.01
C SER A 232 -25.78 44.64 25.42
N ARG A 233 -25.76 45.63 24.51
CA ARG A 233 -26.67 46.81 24.46
C ARG A 233 -26.34 47.78 23.30
N SER A 234 -27.27 47.84 22.34
CA SER A 234 -27.95 49.03 21.78
C SER A 234 -27.19 50.32 21.36
N ARG A 235 -27.58 50.78 20.15
CA ARG A 235 -27.77 52.18 19.65
C ARG A 235 -26.64 52.92 18.89
N SER A 236 -26.90 53.05 17.57
CA SER A 236 -27.00 54.31 16.79
C SER A 236 -25.76 54.96 16.16
N ARG A 237 -25.92 55.16 14.83
CA ARG A 237 -25.63 56.38 14.03
C ARG A 237 -24.23 56.61 13.40
N SER A 238 -24.23 56.47 12.07
CA SER A 238 -23.82 57.47 11.05
C SER A 238 -22.42 57.42 10.41
N ARG A 239 -22.48 57.35 9.06
CA ARG A 239 -21.75 58.19 8.06
C ARG A 239 -20.29 57.90 7.67
N SER A 240 -20.19 57.26 6.49
CA SER A 240 -19.53 57.72 5.24
C SER A 240 -17.99 57.89 5.13
N ARG A 241 -17.44 57.08 4.20
CA ARG A 241 -16.53 57.39 3.06
C ARG A 241 -15.22 58.18 3.28
N SER A 242 -14.10 57.49 3.03
CA SER A 242 -12.99 57.84 2.11
C SER A 242 -12.05 56.61 2.06
N GLY A 243 -11.40 56.16 0.99
CA GLY A 243 -11.07 56.79 -0.28
C GLY A 243 -9.55 57.00 -0.37
N SER A 244 -8.74 55.94 -0.47
CA SER A 244 -7.56 55.87 -1.37
C SER A 244 -6.80 54.52 -1.32
N PRO A 245 -6.19 54.09 -2.44
CA PRO A 245 -5.59 52.77 -2.64
C PRO A 245 -4.07 52.79 -2.37
N SER A 246 -3.52 51.71 -1.79
CA SER A 246 -2.07 51.45 -1.87
C SER A 246 -1.81 50.03 -2.34
N THR A 247 -1.46 49.92 -3.61
CA THR A 247 -0.79 48.80 -4.24
C THR A 247 0.59 48.60 -3.60
N HIS A 248 0.66 47.70 -2.63
CA HIS A 248 1.88 46.92 -2.37
C HIS A 248 1.46 45.64 -1.66
N LEU A 249 1.26 44.57 -2.43
CA LEU A 249 1.22 43.22 -1.89
C LEU A 249 2.61 42.94 -1.30
N LYS A 250 2.81 43.31 -0.03
CA LYS A 250 3.91 42.77 0.77
C LYS A 250 3.61 41.28 0.94
N ILE A 251 4.15 40.46 0.04
CA ILE A 251 4.29 39.02 0.23
C ILE A 251 5.13 38.88 1.51
N ARG A 252 4.44 38.69 2.63
CA ARG A 252 5.06 38.38 3.90
C ARG A 252 5.61 36.97 3.72
N THR A 253 6.90 36.84 3.47
CA THR A 253 7.62 35.57 3.46
C THR A 253 7.18 34.76 4.68
N PRO A 254 6.45 33.64 4.50
CA PRO A 254 6.01 32.85 5.64
C PRO A 254 7.27 32.28 6.31
N SER A 255 7.40 32.53 7.61
CA SER A 255 8.47 31.95 8.40
C SER A 255 8.44 30.42 8.25
N PRO A 256 9.58 29.73 8.04
CA PRO A 256 9.63 28.29 7.71
C PRO A 256 8.88 27.37 8.70
N ASN A 257 8.70 27.83 9.94
CA ASN A 257 8.00 27.07 10.97
C ASN A 257 6.46 27.19 10.90
N ARG A 258 5.91 28.20 10.23
CA ARG A 258 4.45 28.40 10.13
C ARG A 258 3.80 27.43 9.13
N SER A 259 4.47 27.15 8.00
CA SER A 259 4.00 26.20 6.98
C SER A 259 4.04 24.75 7.49
N LYS A 260 5.08 24.37 8.25
CA LYS A 260 5.19 23.05 8.90
C LYS A 260 4.10 22.82 9.95
N LEU A 261 3.85 23.78 10.85
CA LEU A 261 2.78 23.69 11.84
C LEU A 261 1.38 23.64 11.18
N SER A 262 1.20 24.37 10.07
CA SER A 262 0.00 24.27 9.24
C SER A 262 -0.15 22.89 8.59
N ASN A 263 0.94 22.30 8.08
CA ASN A 263 0.92 20.99 7.44
C ASN A 263 0.58 19.86 8.43
N VAL A 264 1.16 19.88 9.64
CA VAL A 264 0.81 18.91 10.70
C VAL A 264 -0.65 19.02 11.10
N ALA A 265 -1.17 20.24 11.28
CA ALA A 265 -2.58 20.46 11.62
C ALA A 265 -3.53 20.01 10.49
N ARG A 266 -3.19 20.31 9.21
CA ARG A 266 -3.95 19.85 8.04
C ARG A 266 -3.94 18.32 7.95
N LYS A 267 -2.77 17.70 8.13
CA LYS A 267 -2.61 16.24 8.16
C LYS A 267 -3.51 15.64 9.24
N ALA A 268 -3.45 16.14 10.48
CA ALA A 268 -4.29 15.65 11.57
C ALA A 268 -5.79 15.78 11.27
N ALA A 269 -6.23 16.91 10.71
CA ALA A 269 -7.62 17.12 10.32
C ALA A 269 -8.07 16.16 9.20
N LEU A 270 -7.21 15.89 8.21
CA LEU A 270 -7.50 14.94 7.13
C LEU A 270 -7.53 13.49 7.62
N LEU A 271 -6.64 13.12 8.54
CA LEU A 271 -6.68 11.80 9.19
C LEU A 271 -7.99 11.61 9.98
N SER A 272 -8.43 12.64 10.71
CA SER A 272 -9.74 12.61 11.39
C SER A 272 -10.88 12.42 10.39
N ARG A 273 -10.94 13.24 9.33
CA ARG A 273 -11.99 13.13 8.31
C ARG A 273 -12.02 11.77 7.61
N PHE A 274 -10.86 11.18 7.34
CA PHE A 274 -10.79 9.84 6.76
C PHE A 274 -11.25 8.76 7.73
N SER A 275 -10.96 8.91 9.02
CA SER A 275 -11.50 8.04 10.08
C SER A 275 -13.02 8.20 10.24
N ASP A 276 -13.53 9.42 10.13
CA ASP A 276 -14.97 9.72 10.15
C ASP A 276 -15.66 9.13 8.91
N ALA A 277 -15.02 9.21 7.74
CA ALA A 277 -15.50 8.58 6.52
C ALA A 277 -15.62 7.05 6.66
N TYR A 278 -14.66 6.40 7.32
CA TYR A 278 -14.73 4.96 7.63
C TYR A 278 -15.83 4.61 8.65
N SER A 279 -15.98 5.41 9.71
CA SER A 279 -16.84 5.09 10.85
C SER A 279 -18.30 5.51 10.67
N GLN A 280 -18.57 6.55 9.89
CA GLN A 280 -19.92 7.10 9.66
C GLN A 280 -20.30 7.05 8.18
N ALA A 281 -19.62 7.80 7.31
CA ALA A 281 -20.04 7.95 5.91
C ALA A 281 -20.12 6.61 5.16
N ARG A 282 -19.21 5.68 5.47
CA ARG A 282 -19.24 4.30 4.97
C ARG A 282 -20.52 3.57 5.39
N LEU A 283 -20.93 3.68 6.66
CA LEU A 283 -22.14 3.02 7.16
C LEU A 283 -23.41 3.64 6.55
N ASP A 284 -23.43 4.95 6.37
CA ASP A 284 -24.52 5.65 5.67
C ASP A 284 -24.64 5.16 4.22
N ALA A 285 -23.52 5.06 3.51
CA ALA A 285 -23.46 4.48 2.16
C ALA A 285 -23.91 3.01 2.14
N GLN A 286 -23.53 2.20 3.14
CA GLN A 286 -24.02 0.83 3.28
C GLN A 286 -25.53 0.79 3.47
N CYS A 287 -26.10 1.68 4.28
CA CYS A 287 -27.54 1.77 4.50
C CYS A 287 -28.30 2.15 3.23
N LEU A 288 -27.74 3.03 2.39
CA LEU A 288 -28.32 3.38 1.10
C LEU A 288 -28.29 2.20 0.13
N LEU A 289 -27.14 1.54 -0.02
CA LEU A 289 -26.97 0.40 -0.93
C LEU A 289 -27.79 -0.82 -0.53
N ARG A 290 -27.97 -1.08 0.78
CA ARG A 290 -28.77 -2.21 1.28
C ARG A 290 -30.25 -2.10 0.95
N ARG A 291 -30.75 -0.93 0.52
CA ARG A 291 -32.13 -0.78 0.01
C ARG A 291 -32.30 -1.42 -1.37
N CYS A 292 -31.20 -1.63 -2.09
CA CYS A 292 -31.19 -2.14 -3.46
C CYS A 292 -30.41 -3.47 -3.60
N ILE A 293 -29.53 -3.80 -2.65
CA ILE A 293 -28.64 -4.97 -2.71
C ILE A 293 -28.69 -5.74 -1.38
N ASP A 294 -29.14 -7.00 -1.43
CA ASP A 294 -29.26 -7.85 -0.24
C ASP A 294 -27.91 -8.41 0.25
N LYS A 295 -26.97 -8.62 -0.68
CA LYS A 295 -25.67 -9.24 -0.37
C LYS A 295 -24.72 -8.22 0.27
N ALA A 296 -24.49 -8.36 1.58
CA ALA A 296 -23.58 -7.51 2.33
C ALA A 296 -22.15 -7.46 1.75
N GLU A 297 -21.64 -8.58 1.24
CA GLU A 297 -20.33 -8.64 0.56
C GLU A 297 -20.28 -7.70 -0.66
N THR A 298 -21.32 -7.73 -1.51
CA THR A 298 -21.38 -6.88 -2.70
C THR A 298 -21.42 -5.40 -2.31
N VAL A 299 -22.21 -5.05 -1.30
CA VAL A 299 -22.29 -3.69 -0.76
C VAL A 299 -20.91 -3.19 -0.29
N GLN A 300 -20.17 -4.01 0.46
CA GLN A 300 -18.84 -3.65 0.95
C GLN A 300 -17.82 -3.52 -0.18
N ARG A 301 -17.84 -4.41 -1.17
CA ARG A 301 -17.01 -4.32 -2.38
C ARG A 301 -17.26 -3.03 -3.17
N ILE A 302 -18.53 -2.64 -3.34
CA ILE A 302 -18.91 -1.40 -4.03
C ILE A 302 -18.31 -0.19 -3.32
N ILE A 303 -18.41 -0.11 -1.98
CA ILE A 303 -17.88 1.03 -1.22
C ILE A 303 -16.36 1.07 -1.25
N TYR A 304 -15.69 -0.09 -1.14
CA TYR A 304 -14.25 -0.17 -1.28
C TYR A 304 -13.80 0.34 -2.64
N ILE A 305 -14.42 -0.11 -3.73
CA ILE A 305 -14.10 0.33 -5.09
C ILE A 305 -14.38 1.82 -5.26
N ALA A 306 -15.53 2.32 -4.80
CA ALA A 306 -15.83 3.75 -4.83
C ALA A 306 -14.73 4.58 -4.14
N THR A 307 -14.22 4.08 -3.01
CA THR A 307 -13.12 4.73 -2.29
C THR A 307 -11.82 4.70 -3.10
N VAL A 308 -11.46 3.56 -3.67
CA VAL A 308 -10.23 3.40 -4.48
C VAL A 308 -10.27 4.26 -5.73
N GLU A 309 -11.37 4.23 -6.47
CA GLU A 309 -11.56 5.03 -7.68
C GLU A 309 -11.58 6.53 -7.35
N ALA A 310 -12.20 6.94 -6.25
CA ALA A 310 -12.16 8.33 -5.79
C ALA A 310 -10.73 8.82 -5.50
N PHE A 311 -9.91 8.01 -4.83
CA PHE A 311 -8.50 8.33 -4.63
C PHE A 311 -7.73 8.42 -5.95
N HIS A 312 -7.98 7.49 -6.88
CA HIS A 312 -7.35 7.48 -8.18
C HIS A 312 -7.67 8.76 -8.99
N VAL A 313 -8.97 9.09 -9.14
CA VAL A 313 -9.44 10.26 -9.87
C VAL A 313 -8.95 11.55 -9.22
N ALA A 314 -9.09 11.69 -7.90
CA ALA A 314 -8.63 12.88 -7.18
C ALA A 314 -7.12 13.09 -7.31
N LYS A 315 -6.33 12.01 -7.31
CA LYS A 315 -4.88 12.06 -7.55
C LYS A 315 -4.54 12.54 -8.95
N MET A 316 -5.24 12.07 -9.98
CA MET A 316 -5.06 12.56 -11.34
C MET A 316 -5.47 14.02 -11.48
N ALA A 317 -6.60 14.41 -10.88
CA ALA A 317 -7.06 15.79 -10.85
C ALA A 317 -6.04 16.73 -10.17
N PHE A 318 -5.46 16.30 -9.05
CA PHE A 318 -4.41 17.05 -8.35
C PHE A 318 -3.14 17.21 -9.19
N ARG A 319 -2.70 16.14 -9.88
CA ARG A 319 -1.56 16.21 -10.80
C ARG A 319 -1.79 17.24 -11.90
N HIS A 320 -2.97 17.22 -12.52
CA HIS A 320 -3.34 18.21 -13.54
C HIS A 320 -3.40 19.63 -12.97
N PHE A 321 -3.97 19.80 -11.77
CA PHE A 321 -4.00 21.09 -11.09
C PHE A 321 -2.59 21.62 -10.81
N LYS A 322 -1.71 20.81 -10.23
CA LYS A 322 -0.31 21.15 -9.98
C LYS A 322 0.43 21.55 -11.26
N ILE A 323 0.25 20.81 -12.35
CA ILE A 323 0.85 21.16 -13.66
C ILE A 323 0.35 22.52 -14.15
N ARG A 324 -0.96 22.80 -14.04
CA ARG A 324 -1.52 24.12 -14.43
C ARG A 324 -0.93 25.25 -13.59
N VAL A 325 -0.87 25.08 -12.27
CA VAL A 325 -0.30 26.07 -11.33
C VAL A 325 1.17 26.33 -11.64
N ARG A 326 1.97 25.27 -11.89
CA ARG A 326 3.36 25.42 -12.31
C ARG A 326 3.47 26.28 -13.56
N LYS A 327 2.73 25.93 -14.62
CA LYS A 327 2.74 26.67 -15.89
C LYS A 327 2.33 28.14 -15.74
N SER A 328 1.33 28.43 -14.89
CA SER A 328 0.91 29.82 -14.64
C SER A 328 1.93 30.64 -13.85
N LEU A 329 2.71 29.99 -12.98
CA LEU A 329 3.70 30.66 -12.13
C LEU A 329 5.10 30.73 -12.78
N THR A 330 5.39 29.89 -13.79
CA THR A 330 6.69 29.87 -14.49
C THR A 330 7.17 31.25 -14.99
N PRO A 331 6.32 32.11 -15.60
CA PRO A 331 6.77 33.43 -16.06
C PRO A 331 7.22 34.37 -14.94
N SER A 332 6.67 34.20 -13.73
CA SER A 332 6.91 35.10 -12.58
C SER A 332 8.13 34.72 -11.73
N TYR A 333 8.66 33.49 -11.90
CA TYR A 333 9.66 32.90 -11.01
C TYR A 333 10.83 32.22 -11.75
N ALA A 334 11.05 32.57 -13.02
CA ALA A 334 12.13 32.01 -13.82
C ALA A 334 13.50 32.16 -13.12
N GLY A 335 14.04 31.05 -12.59
CA GLY A 335 15.36 31.00 -11.97
C GLY A 335 15.43 31.18 -10.45
N SER A 336 14.30 31.27 -9.72
CA SER A 336 14.33 31.30 -8.25
C SER A 336 14.32 29.89 -7.64
N ASN A 337 15.08 29.69 -6.56
CA ASN A 337 15.10 28.43 -5.81
C ASN A 337 13.80 28.19 -5.01
N ASP A 338 12.94 29.20 -4.89
CA ASP A 338 11.68 29.17 -4.13
C ASP A 338 10.45 28.83 -4.98
N PHE A 339 10.62 28.51 -6.27
CA PHE A 339 9.51 28.24 -7.18
C PHE A 339 8.59 27.11 -6.68
N GLU A 340 9.16 26.01 -6.18
CA GLU A 340 8.38 24.88 -5.65
C GLU A 340 7.57 25.28 -4.40
N ASN A 341 8.16 26.08 -3.52
CA ASN A 341 7.48 26.59 -2.32
C ASN A 341 6.31 27.51 -2.71
N ALA A 342 6.50 28.38 -3.71
CA ALA A 342 5.44 29.24 -4.22
C ALA A 342 4.30 28.44 -4.88
N VAL A 343 4.62 27.36 -5.60
CA VAL A 343 3.63 26.43 -6.17
C VAL A 343 2.84 25.73 -5.06
N SER A 344 3.53 25.17 -4.04
CA SER A 344 2.90 24.52 -2.90
C SER A 344 2.00 25.48 -2.13
N ASP A 345 2.46 26.70 -1.83
CA ASP A 345 1.68 27.72 -1.13
C ASP A 345 0.44 28.13 -1.94
N TYR A 346 0.58 28.32 -3.26
CA TYR A 346 -0.55 28.62 -4.13
C TYR A 346 -1.59 27.50 -4.10
N ILE A 347 -1.15 26.24 -4.20
CA ILE A 347 -2.04 25.07 -4.15
C ILE A 347 -2.79 25.03 -2.83
N ILE A 348 -2.10 25.20 -1.70
CA ILE A 348 -2.71 25.17 -0.36
C ILE A 348 -3.77 26.26 -0.21
N CYS A 349 -3.52 27.46 -0.76
CA CYS A 349 -4.47 28.58 -0.72
C CYS A 349 -5.70 28.41 -1.64
N HIS A 350 -5.63 27.54 -2.65
CA HIS A 350 -6.68 27.37 -3.67
C HIS A 350 -7.22 25.93 -3.73
N LEU A 351 -7.18 25.19 -2.62
CA LEU A 351 -7.74 23.83 -2.54
C LEU A 351 -9.25 23.79 -2.81
N ASP A 352 -9.96 24.89 -2.56
CA ASP A 352 -11.38 25.10 -2.82
C ASP A 352 -11.72 25.21 -4.32
N SER A 353 -10.73 25.52 -5.17
CA SER A 353 -10.89 25.55 -6.64
C SER A 353 -11.03 24.16 -7.28
N TYR A 354 -10.97 23.10 -6.48
CA TYR A 354 -11.13 21.73 -6.94
C TYR A 354 -12.56 21.47 -7.44
N ASP A 355 -12.69 21.12 -8.72
CA ASP A 355 -13.95 20.65 -9.29
C ASP A 355 -14.24 19.20 -8.86
N VAL A 356 -14.85 19.09 -7.69
CA VAL A 356 -15.26 17.81 -7.12
C VAL A 356 -16.35 17.16 -7.97
N GLN A 357 -17.21 17.93 -8.63
CA GLN A 357 -18.35 17.37 -9.37
C GLN A 357 -17.89 16.61 -10.62
N SER A 358 -16.92 17.16 -11.38
CA SER A 358 -16.30 16.43 -12.48
C SER A 358 -15.70 15.11 -11.97
N SER A 359 -15.00 15.15 -10.84
CA SER A 359 -14.35 13.96 -10.27
C SER A 359 -15.37 12.92 -9.81
N VAL A 360 -16.49 13.33 -9.20
CA VAL A 360 -17.60 12.42 -8.83
C VAL A 360 -18.16 11.72 -10.07
N ASN A 361 -18.39 12.47 -11.16
CA ASN A 361 -18.90 11.90 -12.40
C ASN A 361 -17.88 10.89 -13.00
N ASP A 362 -16.59 11.18 -12.92
CA ASP A 362 -15.53 10.31 -13.43
C ASP A 362 -15.46 9.00 -12.64
N VAL A 363 -15.58 9.08 -11.31
CA VAL A 363 -15.66 7.90 -10.42
C VAL A 363 -16.89 7.06 -10.73
N ILE A 364 -18.06 7.66 -10.88
CA ILE A 364 -19.30 6.92 -11.22
C ILE A 364 -19.14 6.19 -12.56
N ARG A 365 -18.53 6.84 -13.57
CA ARG A 365 -18.23 6.20 -14.85
C ARG A 365 -17.25 5.04 -14.69
N ALA A 366 -16.18 5.21 -13.90
CA ALA A 366 -15.21 4.15 -13.61
C ALA A 366 -15.85 2.96 -12.87
N MET A 367 -16.75 3.22 -11.92
CA MET A 367 -17.50 2.19 -11.22
C MET A 367 -18.43 1.40 -12.15
N ASN A 368 -19.12 2.08 -13.07
CA ASN A 368 -20.04 1.44 -14.03
C ASN A 368 -19.36 0.46 -15.01
N ILE A 369 -18.07 0.64 -15.27
CA ILE A 369 -17.29 -0.26 -16.14
C ILE A 369 -16.51 -1.32 -15.36
N ASN A 370 -16.58 -1.32 -14.02
CA ASN A 370 -15.72 -2.17 -13.20
C ASN A 370 -16.23 -3.63 -13.15
N PRO A 371 -15.43 -4.62 -13.59
CA PRO A 371 -15.88 -6.02 -13.70
C PRO A 371 -16.08 -6.72 -12.36
N LYS A 372 -15.52 -6.19 -11.25
CA LYS A 372 -15.71 -6.76 -9.91
C LYS A 372 -17.06 -6.42 -9.28
N ILE A 373 -17.69 -5.36 -9.78
CA ILE A 373 -19.00 -4.87 -9.36
C ILE A 373 -19.94 -4.83 -10.57
N SER A 374 -20.09 -5.98 -11.23
CA SER A 374 -20.89 -6.08 -12.45
C SER A 374 -22.29 -6.65 -12.19
N PHE A 375 -23.29 -5.85 -12.59
CA PHE A 375 -24.71 -6.12 -12.87
C PHE A 375 -25.61 -6.66 -11.75
N PRO A 376 -26.09 -5.75 -10.90
CA PRO A 376 -27.51 -5.52 -10.80
C PRO A 376 -27.86 -4.32 -11.70
N PRO A 377 -28.57 -4.48 -12.82
CA PRO A 377 -29.11 -3.34 -13.60
C PRO A 377 -30.04 -2.42 -12.79
N GLU A 378 -30.26 -2.72 -11.50
CA GLU A 378 -31.16 -2.02 -10.59
C GLU A 378 -30.50 -0.85 -9.82
N VAL A 379 -29.18 -0.67 -9.82
CA VAL A 379 -28.52 0.34 -8.98
C VAL A 379 -27.78 1.41 -9.78
N ASP A 380 -28.31 2.63 -9.74
CA ASP A 380 -27.59 3.82 -10.14
C ASP A 380 -26.63 4.26 -9.03
N PHE A 381 -25.31 4.21 -9.29
CA PHE A 381 -24.30 4.64 -8.34
C PHE A 381 -24.35 6.15 -8.02
N CYS A 382 -25.19 6.95 -8.70
CA CYS A 382 -25.49 8.31 -8.30
C CYS A 382 -25.97 8.42 -6.84
N ILE A 383 -26.59 7.37 -6.27
CA ILE A 383 -26.96 7.35 -4.84
C ILE A 383 -25.77 7.49 -3.88
N LEU A 384 -24.55 7.21 -4.36
CA LEU A 384 -23.31 7.36 -3.61
C LEU A 384 -22.62 8.70 -3.85
N SER A 385 -23.25 9.65 -4.55
CA SER A 385 -22.62 10.93 -4.91
C SER A 385 -22.04 11.68 -3.73
N ASP A 386 -22.75 11.71 -2.60
CA ASP A 386 -22.31 12.44 -1.41
C ASP A 386 -21.13 11.77 -0.73
N PHE A 387 -21.15 10.43 -0.67
CA PHE A 387 -20.03 9.64 -0.18
C PHE A 387 -18.80 9.83 -1.07
N ILE A 388 -18.95 9.68 -2.39
CA ILE A 388 -17.85 9.84 -3.37
C ILE A 388 -17.29 11.26 -3.31
N ARG A 389 -18.16 12.28 -3.19
CA ARG A 389 -17.76 13.68 -3.06
C ARG A 389 -16.83 13.88 -1.86
N GLU A 390 -17.22 13.36 -0.69
CA GLU A 390 -16.40 13.51 0.52
C GLU A 390 -15.04 12.80 0.38
N ILE A 391 -15.02 11.58 -0.17
CA ILE A 391 -13.75 10.86 -0.39
C ILE A 391 -12.86 11.60 -1.40
N CYS A 392 -13.42 12.09 -2.51
CA CYS A 392 -12.70 12.89 -3.49
C CYS A 392 -12.08 14.15 -2.87
N CYS A 393 -12.81 14.86 -2.01
CA CYS A 393 -12.30 16.03 -1.28
C CYS A 393 -11.15 15.66 -0.35
N ILE A 394 -11.29 14.58 0.43
CA ILE A 394 -10.24 14.10 1.33
C ILE A 394 -8.99 13.71 0.53
N ALA A 395 -9.16 12.89 -0.51
CA ALA A 395 -8.07 12.39 -1.33
C ALA A 395 -7.31 13.52 -2.04
N PHE A 396 -8.02 14.50 -2.62
CA PHE A 396 -7.40 15.66 -3.27
C PHE A 396 -6.58 16.48 -2.28
N ALA A 397 -7.12 16.77 -1.10
CA ALA A 397 -6.42 17.51 -0.05
C ALA A 397 -5.22 16.73 0.52
N MET A 398 -5.30 15.40 0.59
CA MET A 398 -4.20 14.52 1.00
C MET A 398 -3.01 14.56 0.03
N GLN A 399 -3.25 14.81 -1.26
CA GLN A 399 -2.16 15.00 -2.23
C GLN A 399 -1.42 16.33 -2.06
N ALA A 400 -2.02 17.31 -1.38
CA ALA A 400 -1.41 18.61 -1.05
C ALA A 400 -0.65 18.61 0.29
N LEU A 401 -0.48 17.45 0.92
CA LEU A 401 0.37 17.28 2.09
C LEU A 401 1.81 17.02 1.68
N GLU A 402 2.73 17.35 2.58
CA GLU A 402 4.16 17.04 2.43
C GLU A 402 4.61 16.19 3.63
N PRO A 403 4.90 14.89 3.43
CA PRO A 403 4.69 14.10 2.22
C PRO A 403 3.19 13.80 1.95
N PRO A 404 2.82 13.45 0.70
CA PRO A 404 1.44 13.14 0.35
C PRO A 404 0.98 11.81 0.98
N LEU A 405 -0.32 11.72 1.28
CA LEU A 405 -0.93 10.49 1.76
C LEU A 405 -1.68 9.79 0.62
N ASP A 406 -1.60 8.48 0.56
CA ASP A 406 -2.29 7.67 -0.44
C ASP A 406 -2.80 6.36 0.18
N ILE A 407 -3.58 5.60 -0.59
CA ILE A 407 -4.13 4.32 -0.14
C ILE A 407 -3.35 3.12 -0.67
N ALA A 408 -3.36 2.03 0.10
CA ALA A 408 -2.90 0.74 -0.36
C ALA A 408 -3.93 0.09 -1.29
N PHE A 409 -3.50 -0.25 -2.49
CA PHE A 409 -4.27 -1.09 -3.42
C PHE A 409 -4.22 -2.54 -2.94
N GLY A 410 -5.40 -3.15 -2.76
CA GLY A 410 -5.54 -4.54 -2.36
C GLY A 410 -6.18 -5.37 -3.46
N ALA A 411 -5.60 -6.53 -3.76
CA ALA A 411 -6.17 -7.49 -4.70
C ALA A 411 -7.00 -8.54 -3.96
N ASP A 412 -8.03 -9.08 -4.63
CA ASP A 412 -8.78 -10.21 -4.08
C ASP A 412 -7.91 -11.47 -4.18
N GLY A 413 -7.92 -12.31 -3.14
CA GLY A 413 -7.11 -13.51 -3.07
C GLY A 413 -5.64 -13.28 -2.67
N GLU A 414 -5.24 -12.05 -2.34
CA GLU A 414 -3.90 -11.79 -1.83
C GLU A 414 -3.70 -12.36 -0.41
N VAL A 415 -2.43 -12.61 -0.06
CA VAL A 415 -2.09 -13.07 1.29
C VAL A 415 -2.37 -11.95 2.28
N PHE A 416 -3.14 -12.28 3.32
CA PHE A 416 -3.52 -11.31 4.34
C PHE A 416 -2.29 -10.73 5.03
N ASN A 417 -2.22 -9.40 5.08
CA ASN A 417 -1.12 -8.66 5.68
C ASN A 417 -1.57 -7.98 6.98
N ASP A 418 -1.16 -8.55 8.12
CA ASP A 418 -1.45 -8.04 9.47
C ASP A 418 -0.91 -6.62 9.74
N TYR A 419 0.13 -6.20 9.02
CA TYR A 419 0.69 -4.85 9.15
C TYR A 419 -0.24 -3.81 8.51
N LYS A 420 -0.82 -4.12 7.35
CA LYS A 420 -1.68 -3.20 6.58
C LYS A 420 -3.15 -3.24 6.98
N TYR A 421 -3.68 -4.40 7.36
CA TYR A 421 -5.12 -4.60 7.51
C TYR A 421 -5.50 -5.19 8.87
N ARG A 422 -6.70 -4.86 9.33
CA ARG A 422 -7.41 -5.57 10.39
C ARG A 422 -8.42 -6.53 9.76
N ARG A 423 -8.62 -7.68 10.40
CA ARG A 423 -9.68 -8.63 10.00
C ARG A 423 -11.03 -8.11 10.47
N SER A 424 -12.02 -8.12 9.59
CA SER A 424 -13.42 -7.92 9.95
C SER A 424 -13.93 -9.07 10.82
N TYR A 425 -15.00 -8.83 11.59
CA TYR A 425 -15.56 -9.81 12.51
C TYR A 425 -16.16 -11.05 11.81
N ASP A 426 -16.54 -10.93 10.55
CA ASP A 426 -17.11 -11.99 9.71
C ASP A 426 -16.04 -12.83 8.99
N SER A 427 -14.76 -12.56 9.28
CA SER A 427 -13.62 -13.27 8.71
C SER A 427 -13.41 -14.66 9.32
N ASP A 428 -12.93 -15.59 8.51
CA ASP A 428 -12.24 -16.79 9.00
C ASP A 428 -10.81 -16.42 9.39
N PHE A 429 -10.54 -16.30 10.69
CA PHE A 429 -9.23 -15.93 11.25
C PHE A 429 -8.11 -16.94 10.92
N THR A 430 -8.46 -18.16 10.53
CA THR A 430 -7.49 -19.17 10.12
C THR A 430 -7.19 -19.12 8.61
N ALA A 431 -7.96 -18.36 7.84
CA ALA A 431 -7.76 -18.24 6.41
C ALA A 431 -6.56 -17.33 6.09
N PRO A 432 -5.64 -17.75 5.20
CA PRO A 432 -4.49 -16.95 4.82
C PRO A 432 -4.80 -15.91 3.73
N LEU A 433 -5.91 -16.05 3.01
CA LEU A 433 -6.24 -15.22 1.84
C LEU A 433 -7.36 -14.22 2.14
N VAL A 434 -7.21 -13.01 1.60
CA VAL A 434 -8.24 -11.98 1.57
C VAL A 434 -9.31 -12.36 0.54
N LEU A 435 -10.57 -12.37 0.96
CA LEU A 435 -11.71 -12.54 0.06
C LEU A 435 -12.08 -11.22 -0.63
N TYR A 436 -12.14 -10.13 0.15
CA TYR A 436 -12.30 -8.76 -0.33
C TYR A 436 -11.85 -7.75 0.74
N HIS A 437 -11.57 -6.54 0.29
CA HIS A 437 -11.28 -5.40 1.15
C HIS A 437 -12.55 -4.61 1.44
N VAL A 438 -12.69 -4.16 2.69
CA VAL A 438 -13.81 -3.31 3.14
C VAL A 438 -13.37 -1.84 3.18
N TRP A 439 -12.13 -1.59 3.57
CA TRP A 439 -11.56 -0.24 3.65
C TRP A 439 -10.06 -0.26 3.35
N PRO A 440 -9.54 0.66 2.53
CA PRO A 440 -8.13 0.71 2.22
C PRO A 440 -7.27 1.11 3.43
N ALA A 441 -6.02 0.63 3.47
CA ALA A 441 -5.03 1.12 4.40
C ALA A 441 -4.48 2.46 3.92
N LEU A 442 -4.28 3.42 4.82
CA LEU A 442 -3.69 4.71 4.49
C LEU A 442 -2.18 4.67 4.70
N MET A 443 -1.45 5.11 3.68
CA MET A 443 -0.01 4.98 3.51
C MET A 443 0.66 6.34 3.39
N GLU A 444 1.87 6.44 3.94
CA GLU A 444 2.79 7.57 3.77
C GLU A 444 4.18 7.00 3.46
N ASN A 445 4.70 7.17 2.24
CA ASN A 445 6.02 6.68 1.85
C ASN A 445 6.29 5.22 2.29
N ASP A 446 5.33 4.32 2.04
CA ASP A 446 5.33 2.89 2.43
C ASP A 446 5.08 2.56 3.91
N CYS A 447 4.97 3.56 4.79
CA CYS A 447 4.54 3.35 6.17
C CYS A 447 3.00 3.33 6.28
N VAL A 448 2.45 2.38 7.03
CA VAL A 448 1.02 2.34 7.33
C VAL A 448 0.72 3.37 8.42
N ILE A 449 -0.05 4.40 8.08
CA ILE A 449 -0.52 5.42 9.03
C ILE A 449 -1.84 5.00 9.67
N MET A 450 -2.74 4.40 8.89
CA MET A 450 -3.98 3.82 9.39
C MET A 450 -4.23 2.48 8.73
N LYS A 451 -4.49 1.46 9.55
CA LYS A 451 -4.81 0.12 9.04
C LYS A 451 -6.16 0.13 8.34
N GLY A 452 -6.21 -0.55 7.20
CA GLY A 452 -7.44 -0.85 6.49
C GLY A 452 -8.23 -1.97 7.17
N GLU A 453 -9.28 -2.41 6.49
CA GLU A 453 -10.14 -3.52 6.92
C GLU A 453 -10.32 -4.50 5.75
N ALA A 454 -10.14 -5.79 6.02
CA ALA A 454 -10.27 -6.84 5.02
C ALA A 454 -10.99 -8.08 5.60
N VAL A 455 -11.73 -8.78 4.75
CA VAL A 455 -12.41 -10.03 5.08
C VAL A 455 -11.61 -11.20 4.54
N THR A 456 -11.32 -12.20 5.37
CA THR A 456 -10.60 -13.41 4.95
C THR A 456 -11.51 -14.63 4.96
N ARG A 457 -11.36 -15.54 3.99
CA ARG A 457 -12.15 -16.78 3.93
C ARG A 457 -11.36 -17.93 3.34
N ARG A 458 -11.53 -19.14 3.89
CA ARG A 458 -11.02 -20.36 3.26
C ARG A 458 -11.66 -20.52 1.87
N GLY A 459 -10.83 -20.80 0.86
CA GLY A 459 -11.29 -20.97 -0.52
C GLY A 459 -11.54 -19.67 -1.28
N ALA A 460 -11.06 -18.50 -0.81
CA ALA A 460 -11.18 -17.22 -1.52
C ALA A 460 -10.66 -17.24 -2.98
N PHE A 461 -9.71 -18.14 -3.29
CA PHE A 461 -9.21 -18.32 -4.66
C PHE A 461 -10.26 -18.95 -5.60
N TRP A 462 -11.29 -19.62 -5.08
CA TRP A 462 -12.26 -20.40 -5.88
C TRP A 462 -13.54 -19.62 -6.18
N SER A 463 -13.82 -18.54 -5.45
CA SER A 463 -14.95 -17.65 -5.71
C SER A 463 -14.65 -16.64 -6.82
N SER A 464 -13.39 -16.22 -7.00
CA SER A 464 -13.01 -15.23 -8.01
C SER A 464 -13.01 -15.78 -9.45
N VAL A 465 -12.95 -17.10 -9.64
CA VAL A 465 -12.81 -17.75 -10.97
C VAL A 465 -14.16 -18.27 -11.50
N ARG A 466 -15.26 -18.17 -10.74
CA ARG A 466 -16.59 -18.51 -11.27
C ARG A 466 -17.28 -17.27 -11.81
N SER A 467 -17.07 -17.04 -13.11
CA SER A 467 -18.11 -16.44 -13.95
C SER A 467 -19.44 -17.15 -13.66
N VAL A 468 -20.48 -16.36 -13.42
CA VAL A 468 -21.86 -16.82 -13.27
C VAL A 468 -22.36 -17.32 -14.63
N SER A 469 -21.93 -18.51 -15.03
CA SER A 469 -22.49 -19.26 -16.16
C SER A 469 -22.89 -20.66 -15.71
N ARG A 470 -23.87 -20.71 -14.80
CA ARG A 470 -24.71 -21.90 -14.68
C ARG A 470 -26.13 -21.48 -14.33
N CYS A 471 -26.82 -20.93 -15.32
CA CYS A 471 -28.27 -20.98 -15.40
C CYS A 471 -28.68 -22.46 -15.38
N ARG A 472 -28.89 -23.01 -14.18
CA ARG A 472 -29.62 -24.26 -14.01
C ARG A 472 -31.05 -23.84 -13.73
N SER A 473 -31.82 -23.68 -14.81
CA SER A 473 -33.23 -23.36 -14.83
C SER A 473 -33.98 -24.17 -13.77
N ARG A 474 -34.45 -23.48 -12.73
CA ARG A 474 -35.46 -23.98 -11.80
C ARG A 474 -36.80 -23.34 -12.19
N SER A 475 -37.50 -23.96 -13.13
CA SER A 475 -38.94 -23.75 -13.29
C SER A 475 -39.67 -24.69 -12.32
N LEU A 476 -40.50 -24.13 -11.44
CA LEU A 476 -41.44 -24.88 -10.61
C LEU A 476 -42.83 -24.85 -11.28
N SER A 477 -43.20 -26.00 -11.90
CA SER A 477 -44.52 -26.72 -11.91
C SER A 477 -45.82 -25.99 -12.32
N PRO A 478 -47.00 -26.65 -12.54
CA PRO A 478 -47.36 -28.08 -12.62
C PRO A 478 -48.33 -28.47 -13.79
N ILE A 479 -48.24 -29.65 -14.41
CA ILE A 479 -49.42 -30.30 -15.05
C ILE A 479 -49.36 -31.83 -14.86
N CYS A 480 -50.40 -32.37 -14.21
CA CYS A 480 -50.69 -33.79 -14.11
C CYS A 480 -50.93 -34.43 -15.49
N SER A 481 -50.37 -35.61 -15.71
CA SER A 481 -51.12 -36.67 -16.40
C SER A 481 -50.79 -38.04 -15.81
N ARG A 482 -51.76 -38.93 -16.00
CA ARG A 482 -52.18 -40.03 -15.14
C ARG A 482 -51.83 -41.35 -15.84
N SER A 483 -51.03 -42.22 -15.21
CA SER A 483 -51.03 -43.69 -15.44
C SER A 483 -50.11 -44.32 -14.39
N ARG A 484 -50.62 -44.85 -13.26
CA ARG A 484 -51.02 -46.25 -12.98
C ARG A 484 -49.94 -47.33 -13.20
N ILE A 485 -49.79 -48.16 -12.15
CA ILE A 485 -49.10 -49.46 -12.01
C ILE A 485 -47.61 -49.32 -11.60
N GLY A 486 -47.12 -49.81 -10.45
CA GLY A 486 -47.70 -50.52 -9.30
C GLY A 486 -46.57 -50.89 -8.31
N LEU A 487 -46.90 -50.93 -7.01
CA LEU A 487 -46.40 -51.84 -5.93
C LEU A 487 -44.86 -51.95 -5.73
N SER A 488 -44.25 -51.88 -4.54
CA SER A 488 -44.65 -51.83 -3.13
C SER A 488 -43.43 -51.43 -2.29
N ALA A 489 -43.69 -50.85 -1.12
CA ALA A 489 -42.72 -50.49 -0.10
C ALA A 489 -42.37 -51.65 0.85
N ILE A 490 -41.42 -51.37 1.76
CA ILE A 490 -41.19 -52.01 3.09
C ILE A 490 -40.37 -53.32 3.04
N SER A 491 -39.53 -53.72 3.99
CA SER A 491 -38.75 -53.15 5.10
C SER A 491 -38.19 -54.39 5.83
N ARG A 492 -36.97 -54.30 6.36
CA ARG A 492 -36.44 -54.99 7.55
C ARG A 492 -36.58 -56.51 7.75
N SER A 493 -35.39 -57.12 7.86
CA SER A 493 -34.94 -58.17 8.81
C SER A 493 -35.58 -59.54 8.79
N ARG A 494 -34.75 -60.57 8.53
CA ARG A 494 -34.36 -61.65 9.47
C ARG A 494 -33.57 -62.73 8.71
N SER A 495 -32.36 -63.05 9.18
CA SER A 495 -31.70 -64.34 8.95
C SER A 495 -32.49 -65.44 9.68
N PRO A 496 -32.49 -66.73 9.23
CA PRO A 496 -31.31 -67.59 9.37
C PRO A 496 -31.08 -68.58 8.20
N SER A 497 -29.82 -68.98 7.99
CA SER A 497 -29.40 -70.19 7.24
C SER A 497 -29.76 -71.47 8.03
N PRO A 498 -29.48 -72.73 7.60
CA PRO A 498 -28.89 -73.24 6.34
C PRO A 498 -29.63 -74.51 5.77
N ILE A 499 -29.18 -75.04 4.62
CA ILE A 499 -29.10 -76.48 4.18
C ILE A 499 -28.75 -76.43 2.67
N ARG A 500 -27.48 -76.56 2.26
CA ARG A 500 -26.72 -77.77 1.87
C ARG A 500 -27.28 -78.48 0.63
N CYS A 501 -26.55 -78.40 -0.49
CA CYS A 501 -26.18 -79.52 -1.40
C CYS A 501 -25.49 -78.99 -2.67
N VAL A 502 -24.16 -79.14 -2.76
CA VAL A 502 -23.46 -79.39 -4.04
C VAL A 502 -22.42 -80.48 -3.78
N LEU A 503 -22.41 -81.46 -4.69
CA LEU A 503 -21.60 -82.67 -4.81
C LEU A 503 -20.13 -82.36 -5.27
N PRO A 504 -19.35 -83.31 -5.80
CA PRO A 504 -18.55 -84.32 -5.08
C PRO A 504 -17.08 -84.35 -5.54
N SER A 505 -16.32 -85.33 -5.01
CA SER A 505 -15.11 -85.97 -5.57
C SER A 505 -13.82 -85.14 -5.63
N LYS A 506 -12.61 -85.66 -5.44
CA LYS A 506 -12.05 -86.96 -5.02
C LYS A 506 -10.52 -86.69 -4.85
N TRP A 507 -9.88 -87.22 -3.80
CA TRP A 507 -8.50 -87.80 -3.71
C TRP A 507 -7.31 -86.91 -4.15
N ASP A 508 -6.20 -86.75 -3.43
CA ASP A 508 -5.26 -87.75 -2.89
C ASP A 508 -4.31 -87.16 -1.82
N SER A 509 -3.72 -88.07 -1.04
CA SER A 509 -2.60 -87.98 -0.06
C SER A 509 -2.94 -87.71 1.40
#